data_AF-A0A1E3WFL3-F1
#
_entry.id   AF-A0A1E3WFL3-F1
#
_cell.length_a   1.000
_cell.length_b   1.000
_cell.length_c   1.000
_cell.angle_alpha   90.00
_cell.angle_beta   90.00
_cell.angle_gamma   90.00
#
_symmetry.space_group_name_H-M   'P 1'
#
loop_
_entity.id
_entity.type
_entity.pdbx_description
1 polymer ?
#
loop_
_entity_poly.entity_id
_entity_poly.type
_entity_poly.pdbx_seq_one_letter_code
_entity_poly.pdbx_strand_id
1 'polypeptide(L)'
;MNIETLAEKIVPKISRHNTAELEKILRHCIKSENEINIELASILPSSKETSIQKEEHRFFLKHLANYIFIKNHRTEHSDSEIDEAISVTNAVGRYIKKSRKSAATLYTKAVKTNLTEDEYFHLIEVMNSYRYSSASAFLRDLIAHKLDVKPSRSPQIKVYFENTKQISDSLSELVEQDTLVTEENREQFMLTIKNLERNLLNTRNLAIDAHNAQTASHLAKKYLDSQCLYTLYLDKLAEENR
;
A
#
# COMPACT_ATOMS: atom_id res chain seq x y z
N MET A 1 -5.82 -15.91 24.88
CA MET A 1 -5.43 -15.71 23.47
C MET A 1 -6.02 -14.40 23.00
N ASN A 2 -5.23 -13.47 22.48
CA ASN A 2 -5.68 -12.11 22.16
C ASN A 2 -6.12 -12.01 20.69
N ILE A 3 -7.35 -11.54 20.46
CA ILE A 3 -7.90 -11.39 19.10
C ILE A 3 -7.11 -10.39 18.26
N GLU A 4 -6.58 -9.32 18.87
CA GLU A 4 -5.86 -8.26 18.16
C GLU A 4 -4.54 -8.79 17.59
N THR A 5 -3.83 -9.60 18.38
CA THR A 5 -2.58 -10.26 17.97
C THR A 5 -2.82 -11.25 16.82
N LEU A 6 -3.98 -11.91 16.80
CA LEU A 6 -4.38 -12.78 15.68
C LEU A 6 -4.80 -11.97 14.46
N ALA A 7 -5.49 -10.84 14.66
CA ALA A 7 -5.90 -9.93 13.58
C ALA A 7 -4.69 -9.38 12.81
N GLU A 8 -3.61 -9.02 13.50
CA GLU A 8 -2.36 -8.56 12.89
C GLU A 8 -1.78 -9.58 11.91
N LYS A 9 -1.94 -10.88 12.18
CA LYS A 9 -1.41 -11.96 11.34
C LYS A 9 -2.38 -12.38 10.22
N ILE A 10 -3.68 -12.35 10.48
CA ILE A 10 -4.72 -12.86 9.59
C ILE A 10 -5.17 -11.78 8.58
N VAL A 11 -5.51 -10.59 9.06
CA VAL A 11 -6.16 -9.54 8.25
C VAL A 11 -5.30 -9.05 7.09
N PRO A 12 -3.96 -8.86 7.24
CA PRO A 12 -3.11 -8.41 6.13
C PRO A 12 -2.99 -9.39 4.94
N LYS A 13 -3.39 -10.65 5.12
CA LYS A 13 -3.33 -11.72 4.11
C LYS A 13 -4.64 -11.91 3.34
N ILE A 14 -5.70 -11.17 3.70
CA ILE A 14 -6.98 -11.23 3.00
C ILE A 14 -6.84 -10.69 1.57
N SER A 15 -7.53 -11.32 0.62
CA SER A 15 -7.61 -10.84 -0.76
C SER A 15 -8.29 -9.46 -0.83
N ARG A 16 -8.00 -8.66 -1.85
CA ARG A 16 -8.61 -7.31 -1.97
C ARG A 16 -10.14 -7.35 -2.03
N HIS A 17 -10.70 -8.33 -2.72
CA HIS A 17 -12.15 -8.50 -2.82
C HIS A 17 -12.76 -8.79 -1.45
N ASN A 18 -12.18 -9.75 -0.73
CA ASN A 18 -12.64 -10.18 0.58
C ASN A 18 -12.42 -9.11 1.67
N THR A 19 -11.45 -8.22 1.48
CA THR A 19 -11.21 -7.07 2.37
C THR A 19 -12.40 -6.11 2.37
N ALA A 20 -12.96 -5.82 1.18
CA ALA A 20 -14.13 -4.95 1.08
C ALA A 20 -15.36 -5.58 1.73
N GLU A 21 -15.54 -6.90 1.61
CA GLU A 21 -16.62 -7.63 2.30
C GLU A 21 -16.42 -7.63 3.82
N LEU A 22 -15.19 -7.87 4.31
CA LEU A 22 -14.89 -7.76 5.74
C LEU A 22 -15.19 -6.37 6.29
N GLU A 23 -14.81 -5.30 5.57
CA GLU A 23 -15.13 -3.92 5.98
C GLU A 23 -16.64 -3.68 6.10
N LYS A 24 -17.46 -4.24 5.21
CA LYS A 24 -18.92 -4.12 5.28
C LYS A 24 -19.44 -4.78 6.55
N ILE A 25 -19.03 -6.04 6.79
CA ILE A 25 -19.46 -6.83 7.95
C ILE A 25 -19.06 -6.14 9.27
N LEU A 26 -17.84 -5.60 9.34
CA LEU A 26 -17.36 -4.89 10.54
C LEU A 26 -18.11 -3.58 10.80
N ARG A 27 -18.60 -2.89 9.77
CA ARG A 27 -19.35 -1.63 9.91
C ARG A 27 -20.78 -1.87 10.34
N HIS A 28 -21.48 -2.78 9.66
CA HIS A 28 -22.89 -3.07 9.94
C HIS A 28 -23.26 -4.48 9.46
N CYS A 29 -23.85 -5.28 10.35
CA CYS A 29 -24.29 -6.64 10.04
C CYS A 29 -25.51 -7.01 10.89
N ILE A 30 -26.63 -7.36 10.24
CA ILE A 30 -27.90 -7.75 10.89
C ILE A 30 -28.06 -9.28 10.92
N LYS A 31 -26.99 -10.03 10.61
CA LYS A 31 -27.01 -11.49 10.55
C LYS A 31 -26.85 -12.09 11.95
N SER A 32 -27.30 -13.31 12.13
CA SER A 32 -27.05 -14.09 13.35
C SER A 32 -25.55 -14.40 13.51
N GLU A 33 -25.10 -14.68 14.73
CA GLU A 33 -23.69 -15.02 15.01
C GLU A 33 -23.18 -16.18 14.13
N ASN A 34 -24.01 -17.20 13.91
CA ASN A 34 -23.67 -18.36 13.09
C ASN A 34 -23.47 -17.98 11.61
N GLU A 35 -24.33 -17.13 11.07
CA GLU A 35 -24.20 -16.64 9.70
C GLU A 35 -22.96 -15.76 9.52
N ILE A 36 -22.66 -14.90 10.51
CA ILE A 36 -21.44 -14.09 10.53
C ILE A 36 -20.22 -15.01 10.53
N ASN A 37 -20.22 -16.06 11.35
CA ASN A 37 -19.09 -16.99 11.45
C ASN A 37 -18.84 -17.73 10.11
N ILE A 38 -19.90 -18.20 9.46
CA ILE A 38 -19.80 -18.84 8.13
C ILE A 38 -19.25 -17.87 7.08
N GLU A 39 -19.75 -16.63 7.08
CA GLU A 39 -19.30 -15.60 6.14
C GLU A 39 -17.83 -15.22 6.38
N LEU A 40 -17.43 -15.02 7.64
CA LEU A 40 -16.03 -14.79 8.02
C LEU A 40 -15.13 -15.95 7.57
N ALA A 41 -15.56 -17.19 7.75
CA ALA A 41 -14.81 -18.36 7.32
C ALA A 41 -14.63 -18.43 5.79
N SER A 42 -15.57 -17.86 5.02
CA SER A 42 -15.49 -17.80 3.56
C SER A 42 -14.57 -16.70 3.02
N ILE A 43 -14.44 -15.58 3.75
CA ILE A 43 -13.69 -14.41 3.28
C ILE A 43 -12.26 -14.35 3.84
N LEU A 44 -12.05 -14.90 5.04
CA LEU A 44 -10.73 -14.89 5.69
C LEU A 44 -9.81 -15.98 5.13
N PRO A 45 -8.50 -15.71 5.03
CA PRO A 45 -7.52 -16.70 4.61
C PRO A 45 -7.53 -17.89 5.57
N SER A 46 -7.32 -19.08 5.03
CA SER A 46 -7.23 -20.33 5.79
C SER A 46 -6.03 -20.34 6.74
N SER A 47 -6.09 -21.20 7.76
CA SER A 47 -4.98 -21.39 8.71
C SER A 47 -3.64 -21.73 8.03
N LYS A 48 -3.69 -22.38 6.86
CA LYS A 48 -2.52 -22.70 6.04
C LYS A 48 -1.90 -21.45 5.41
N GLU A 49 -2.72 -20.55 4.88
CA GLU A 49 -2.25 -19.29 4.27
C GLU A 49 -1.70 -18.32 5.32
N THR A 50 -2.22 -18.38 6.54
CA THR A 50 -1.79 -17.52 7.64
C THR A 50 -0.60 -18.06 8.42
N SER A 51 -0.24 -19.34 8.29
CA SER A 51 0.75 -20.04 9.13
C SER A 51 0.41 -20.00 10.63
N ILE A 52 -0.88 -20.03 10.94
CA ILE A 52 -1.44 -19.99 12.31
C ILE A 52 -2.02 -21.36 12.62
N GLN A 53 -2.01 -21.79 13.89
CA GLN A 53 -2.61 -23.08 14.25
C GLN A 53 -4.12 -23.07 14.02
N LYS A 54 -4.70 -24.24 13.72
CA LYS A 54 -6.13 -24.34 13.37
C LYS A 54 -7.04 -23.90 14.52
N GLU A 55 -6.61 -24.18 15.74
CA GLU A 55 -7.29 -23.87 17.00
C GLU A 55 -7.33 -22.36 17.23
N GLU A 56 -6.20 -21.69 16.99
CA GLU A 56 -6.11 -20.22 17.07
C GLU A 56 -6.97 -19.53 16.00
N HIS A 57 -6.99 -20.09 14.79
CA HIS A 57 -7.81 -19.60 13.69
C HIS A 57 -9.32 -19.74 13.96
N ARG A 58 -9.74 -20.90 14.50
CA ARG A 58 -11.13 -21.14 14.93
C ARG A 58 -11.56 -20.21 16.05
N PHE A 59 -10.68 -19.98 17.03
CA PHE A 59 -10.93 -19.01 18.09
C PHE A 59 -11.13 -17.60 17.52
N PHE A 60 -10.24 -17.17 16.62
CA PHE A 60 -10.37 -15.86 15.97
C PHE A 60 -11.72 -15.70 15.28
N LEU A 61 -12.11 -16.68 14.45
CA LEU A 61 -13.39 -16.67 13.74
C LEU A 61 -14.58 -16.56 14.69
N LYS A 62 -14.64 -17.43 15.69
CA LYS A 62 -15.74 -17.48 16.65
C LYS A 62 -15.87 -16.19 17.44
N HIS A 63 -14.76 -15.70 18.00
CA HIS A 63 -14.80 -14.51 18.83
C HIS A 63 -15.06 -13.24 18.01
N LEU A 64 -14.51 -13.14 16.79
CA LEU A 64 -14.79 -12.00 15.92
C LEU A 64 -16.26 -11.98 15.51
N ALA A 65 -16.84 -13.14 15.19
CA ALA A 65 -18.27 -13.26 14.90
C ALA A 65 -19.14 -12.77 16.07
N ASN A 66 -18.81 -13.21 17.29
CA ASN A 66 -19.50 -12.78 18.51
C ASN A 66 -19.41 -11.26 18.73
N TYR A 67 -18.22 -10.66 18.62
CA TYR A 67 -18.07 -9.21 18.77
C TYR A 67 -18.82 -8.43 17.68
N ILE A 68 -18.85 -8.92 16.43
CA ILE A 68 -19.66 -8.30 15.39
C ILE A 68 -21.16 -8.42 15.72
N PHE A 69 -21.60 -9.57 16.23
CA PHE A 69 -22.98 -9.80 16.64
C PHE A 69 -23.40 -8.82 17.76
N ILE A 70 -22.65 -8.79 18.87
CA ILE A 70 -22.89 -7.92 20.04
C ILE A 70 -22.99 -6.44 19.62
N LYS A 71 -22.04 -5.98 18.80
CA LYS A 71 -21.99 -4.59 18.32
C LYS A 71 -23.27 -4.17 17.57
N ASN A 72 -23.90 -5.10 16.84
CA ASN A 72 -25.06 -4.82 16.00
C ASN A 72 -26.40 -5.13 16.69
N HIS A 73 -26.43 -5.97 17.72
CA HIS A 73 -27.64 -6.36 18.48
C HIS A 73 -27.67 -5.68 19.85
N ARG A 74 -27.52 -4.36 19.86
CA ARG A 74 -27.32 -3.56 21.10
C ARG A 74 -28.43 -3.72 22.14
N THR A 75 -29.63 -4.07 21.73
CA THR A 75 -30.77 -4.28 22.64
C THR A 75 -30.67 -5.54 23.49
N GLU A 76 -29.77 -6.46 23.13
CA GLU A 76 -29.62 -7.79 23.76
C GLU A 76 -28.41 -7.86 24.71
N HIS A 77 -27.61 -6.79 24.79
CA HIS A 77 -26.33 -6.78 25.49
C HIS A 77 -26.17 -5.53 26.36
N SER A 78 -25.28 -5.62 27.35
CA SER A 78 -24.94 -4.47 28.20
C SER A 78 -24.08 -3.45 27.45
N ASP A 79 -24.14 -2.18 27.88
CA ASP A 79 -23.32 -1.11 27.31
C ASP A 79 -21.82 -1.43 27.37
N SER A 80 -21.36 -2.08 28.44
CA SER A 80 -19.96 -2.51 28.59
C SER A 80 -19.55 -3.53 27.53
N GLU A 81 -20.41 -4.51 27.22
CA GLU A 81 -20.14 -5.52 26.19
C GLU A 81 -20.14 -4.90 24.79
N ILE A 82 -21.02 -3.92 24.56
CA ILE A 82 -21.10 -3.18 23.30
C ILE A 82 -19.84 -2.33 23.10
N ASP A 83 -19.37 -1.64 24.13
CA ASP A 83 -18.16 -0.82 24.07
C ASP A 83 -16.91 -1.69 23.80
N GLU A 84 -16.80 -2.84 24.45
CA GLU A 84 -15.73 -3.80 24.17
C GLU A 84 -15.79 -4.29 22.71
N ALA A 85 -16.98 -4.69 22.25
CA ALA A 85 -17.20 -5.14 20.88
C ALA A 85 -16.87 -4.06 19.83
N ILE A 86 -17.21 -2.80 20.10
CA ILE A 86 -16.85 -1.66 19.25
C ILE A 86 -15.32 -1.48 19.23
N SER A 87 -14.68 -1.52 20.40
CA SER A 87 -13.22 -1.38 20.53
C SER A 87 -12.49 -2.46 19.71
N VAL A 88 -12.87 -3.73 19.92
CA VAL A 88 -12.26 -4.88 19.25
C VAL A 88 -12.50 -4.86 17.74
N THR A 89 -13.73 -4.60 17.28
CA THR A 89 -14.00 -4.53 15.83
C THR A 89 -13.25 -3.39 15.16
N ASN A 90 -13.08 -2.26 15.84
CA ASN A 90 -12.25 -1.15 15.35
C ASN A 90 -10.77 -1.52 15.32
N ALA A 91 -10.26 -2.23 16.33
CA ALA A 91 -8.87 -2.72 16.36
C ALA A 91 -8.58 -3.67 15.20
N VAL A 92 -9.47 -4.64 14.95
CA VAL A 92 -9.39 -5.54 13.78
C VAL A 92 -9.42 -4.75 12.47
N GLY A 93 -10.32 -3.77 12.36
CA GLY A 93 -10.42 -2.89 11.19
C GLY A 93 -9.16 -2.08 10.87
N ARG A 94 -8.30 -1.78 11.87
CA ARG A 94 -7.03 -1.06 11.64
C ARG A 94 -6.00 -1.89 10.85
N TYR A 95 -6.08 -3.21 10.92
CA TYR A 95 -5.19 -4.11 10.17
C TYR A 95 -5.60 -4.29 8.71
N ILE A 96 -6.76 -3.75 8.31
CA ILE A 96 -7.17 -3.74 6.92
C ILE A 96 -6.25 -2.79 6.13
N LYS A 97 -5.55 -3.36 5.16
CA LYS A 97 -4.66 -2.60 4.27
C LYS A 97 -5.46 -1.55 3.52
N LYS A 98 -5.16 -0.27 3.76
CA LYS A 98 -5.73 0.84 2.97
C LYS A 98 -5.47 0.58 1.49
N SER A 99 -6.52 0.65 0.67
CA SER A 99 -6.39 0.52 -0.77
C SER A 99 -5.52 1.66 -1.31
N ARG A 100 -4.46 1.31 -2.07
CA ARG A 100 -3.58 2.28 -2.73
C ARG A 100 -4.28 3.07 -3.85
N LYS A 101 -5.47 2.64 -4.26
CA LYS A 101 -6.29 3.26 -5.32
C LYS A 101 -7.76 3.28 -4.92
N SER A 102 -8.44 4.40 -5.15
CA SER A 102 -9.90 4.46 -4.99
C SER A 102 -10.60 3.56 -6.00
N ALA A 103 -11.82 3.09 -5.69
CA ALA A 103 -12.58 2.22 -6.60
C ALA A 103 -12.73 2.80 -8.01
N ALA A 104 -12.90 4.12 -8.12
CA ALA A 104 -12.98 4.86 -9.38
C ALA A 104 -11.68 4.86 -10.21
N THR A 105 -10.54 4.52 -9.61
CA THR A 105 -9.21 4.52 -10.27
C THR A 105 -8.66 3.11 -10.51
N LEU A 106 -9.47 2.08 -10.24
CA LEU A 106 -9.12 0.69 -10.51
C LEU A 106 -9.18 0.41 -12.02
N TYR A 107 -8.15 -0.27 -12.52
CA TYR A 107 -8.17 -0.78 -13.89
C TYR A 107 -9.00 -2.06 -13.92
N THR A 108 -10.14 -2.04 -14.62
CA THR A 108 -11.13 -3.14 -14.65
C THR A 108 -11.20 -3.85 -16.01
N LYS A 109 -10.54 -3.31 -17.02
CA LYS A 109 -10.54 -3.83 -18.40
C LYS A 109 -9.11 -3.96 -18.93
N ALA A 110 -8.88 -4.99 -19.71
CA ALA A 110 -7.60 -5.25 -20.38
C ALA A 110 -7.80 -5.20 -21.90
N VAL A 111 -6.79 -4.66 -22.59
CA VAL A 111 -6.71 -4.66 -24.05
C VAL A 111 -5.44 -5.41 -24.41
N LYS A 112 -5.55 -6.41 -25.30
CA LYS A 112 -4.42 -7.20 -25.79
C LYS A 112 -4.23 -6.91 -27.28
N THR A 113 -2.99 -6.64 -27.65
CA THR A 113 -2.57 -6.37 -29.03
C THR A 113 -1.32 -7.19 -29.32
N ASN A 114 -1.21 -7.70 -30.55
CA ASN A 114 0.01 -8.33 -31.04
C ASN A 114 0.75 -7.30 -31.91
N LEU A 115 2.08 -7.26 -31.78
CA LEU A 115 2.95 -6.36 -32.54
C LEU A 115 3.96 -7.22 -33.32
N THR A 116 4.40 -6.72 -34.47
CA THR A 116 5.62 -7.20 -35.12
C THR A 116 6.85 -6.78 -34.30
N GLU A 117 8.02 -7.34 -34.61
CA GLU A 117 9.27 -6.97 -33.92
C GLU A 117 9.60 -5.49 -34.13
N ASP A 118 9.48 -4.99 -35.37
CA ASP A 118 9.75 -3.59 -35.69
C ASP A 118 8.80 -2.64 -34.95
N GLU A 119 7.51 -2.97 -34.90
CA GLU A 119 6.51 -2.21 -34.14
C GLU A 119 6.81 -2.22 -32.64
N TYR A 120 7.30 -3.33 -32.11
CA TYR A 120 7.71 -3.43 -30.71
C TYR A 120 8.92 -2.55 -30.41
N PHE A 121 9.97 -2.58 -31.23
CA PHE A 121 11.14 -1.72 -31.02
C PHE A 121 10.78 -0.24 -31.13
N HIS A 122 9.96 0.12 -32.11
CA HIS A 122 9.47 1.49 -32.24
C HIS A 122 8.64 1.92 -31.02
N LEU A 123 7.76 1.07 -30.50
CA LEU A 123 7.02 1.34 -29.27
C LEU A 123 7.97 1.62 -28.09
N ILE A 124 9.04 0.84 -27.94
CA ILE A 124 10.02 1.03 -26.86
C ILE A 124 10.77 2.35 -27.03
N GLU A 125 11.19 2.69 -28.24
CA GLU A 125 11.87 3.95 -28.54
C GLU A 125 10.99 5.15 -28.18
N VAL A 126 9.74 5.18 -28.66
CA VAL A 126 8.80 6.26 -28.37
C VAL A 126 8.46 6.30 -26.88
N MET A 127 8.22 5.16 -26.23
CA MET A 127 7.99 5.10 -24.79
C MET A 127 9.15 5.73 -23.99
N ASN A 128 10.38 5.45 -24.40
CA ASN A 128 11.58 5.96 -23.74
C ASN A 128 11.78 7.46 -23.97
N SER A 129 11.42 8.01 -25.14
CA SER A 129 11.51 9.45 -25.40
C SER A 129 10.58 10.27 -24.49
N TYR A 130 9.43 9.71 -24.11
CA TYR A 130 8.52 10.28 -23.11
C TYR A 130 8.86 9.88 -21.65
N ARG A 131 9.95 9.13 -21.46
CA ARG A 131 10.46 8.64 -20.15
C ARG A 131 9.47 7.77 -19.38
N TYR A 132 8.71 6.94 -20.08
CA TYR A 132 7.88 5.91 -19.46
C TYR A 132 8.68 4.64 -19.18
N SER A 133 8.51 4.07 -17.98
CA SER A 133 9.16 2.81 -17.60
C SER A 133 8.35 1.56 -17.94
N SER A 134 7.15 1.71 -18.49
CA SER A 134 6.22 0.61 -18.76
C SER A 134 5.34 0.93 -19.96
N ALA A 135 5.31 0.00 -20.92
CA ALA A 135 4.48 0.11 -22.11
C ALA A 135 3.00 0.26 -21.75
N SER A 136 2.53 -0.45 -20.72
CA SER A 136 1.14 -0.33 -20.26
C SER A 136 0.81 1.04 -19.70
N ALA A 137 1.77 1.71 -19.05
CA ALA A 137 1.57 3.09 -18.59
C ALA A 137 1.55 4.06 -19.76
N PHE A 138 2.49 3.90 -20.69
CA PHE A 138 2.58 4.73 -21.89
C PHE A 138 1.33 4.64 -22.76
N LEU A 139 0.89 3.43 -23.09
CA LEU A 139 -0.31 3.21 -23.90
C LEU A 139 -1.59 3.74 -23.24
N ARG A 140 -1.71 3.62 -21.91
CA ARG A 140 -2.87 4.21 -21.20
C ARG A 140 -2.89 5.73 -21.32
N ASP A 141 -1.75 6.36 -21.11
CA ASP A 141 -1.67 7.82 -21.14
C ASP A 141 -1.78 8.32 -22.60
N LEU A 142 -1.31 7.56 -23.59
CA LEU A 142 -1.56 7.78 -25.02
C LEU A 142 -3.04 7.73 -25.36
N ILE A 143 -3.74 6.64 -25.03
CA ILE A 143 -5.18 6.47 -25.33
C ILE A 143 -6.03 7.52 -24.59
N ALA A 144 -5.63 7.89 -23.37
CA ALA A 144 -6.32 8.91 -22.58
C ALA A 144 -5.99 10.34 -22.98
N HIS A 145 -5.14 10.56 -23.99
CA HIS A 145 -4.65 11.89 -24.40
C HIS A 145 -4.00 12.68 -23.24
N LYS A 146 -3.23 11.97 -22.41
CA LYS A 146 -2.52 12.47 -21.23
C LYS A 146 -1.01 12.22 -21.31
N LEU A 147 -0.47 12.09 -22.51
CA LEU A 147 0.97 11.99 -22.68
C LEU A 147 1.65 13.25 -22.18
N ASP A 148 2.55 13.06 -21.24
CA ASP A 148 3.41 14.09 -20.68
C ASP A 148 4.82 13.50 -20.56
N VAL A 149 5.84 14.33 -20.83
CA VAL A 149 7.23 13.91 -20.73
C VAL A 149 7.57 13.84 -19.25
N LYS A 150 7.81 12.63 -18.74
CA LYS A 150 8.05 12.46 -17.31
C LYS A 150 9.37 13.12 -16.90
N PRO A 151 9.44 13.72 -15.70
CA PRO A 151 10.66 14.33 -15.22
C PRO A 151 11.79 13.28 -15.15
N SER A 152 12.97 13.67 -15.62
CA SER A 152 14.18 12.88 -15.46
C SER A 152 14.50 12.79 -13.97
N ARG A 153 14.61 11.56 -13.45
CA ARG A 153 15.21 11.37 -12.14
C ARG A 153 16.72 11.47 -12.33
N SER A 154 17.35 12.42 -11.65
CA SER A 154 18.80 12.53 -11.70
C SER A 154 19.44 11.21 -11.24
N PRO A 155 20.63 10.84 -11.75
CA PRO A 155 21.35 9.66 -11.28
C PRO A 155 21.52 9.65 -9.75
N GLN A 156 21.70 10.82 -9.14
CA GLN A 156 21.83 11.00 -7.69
C GLN A 156 20.55 10.62 -6.94
N ILE A 157 19.38 10.97 -7.48
CA ILE A 157 18.07 10.57 -6.90
C ILE A 157 17.89 9.05 -7.00
N LYS A 158 18.35 8.43 -8.10
CA LYS A 158 18.31 6.97 -8.25
C LYS A 158 19.16 6.28 -7.17
N VAL A 159 20.40 6.73 -6.97
CA VAL A 159 21.31 6.23 -5.92
C VAL A 159 20.70 6.41 -4.52
N TYR A 160 20.10 7.57 -4.24
CA TYR A 160 19.40 7.79 -2.97
C TYR A 160 18.27 6.76 -2.74
N PHE A 161 17.45 6.49 -3.76
CA PHE A 161 16.37 5.52 -3.64
C PHE A 161 16.84 4.07 -3.55
N GLU A 162 17.97 3.73 -4.17
CA GLU A 162 18.61 2.41 -4.05
C GLU A 162 19.19 2.21 -2.65
N ASN A 163 19.95 3.18 -2.14
CA ASN A 163 20.56 3.12 -0.81
C ASN A 163 19.50 3.05 0.29
N THR A 164 18.46 3.90 0.21
CA THR A 164 17.37 3.87 1.20
C THR A 164 16.60 2.56 1.17
N LYS A 165 16.41 1.96 -0.02
CA LYS A 165 15.80 0.63 -0.11
C LYS A 165 16.68 -0.43 0.57
N GLN A 166 17.98 -0.47 0.27
CA GLN A 166 18.91 -1.42 0.90
C GLN A 166 18.91 -1.29 2.42
N ILE A 167 18.91 -0.07 2.96
CA ILE A 167 18.82 0.15 4.42
C ILE A 167 17.51 -0.40 4.97
N SER A 168 16.38 -0.17 4.31
CA SER A 168 15.07 -0.72 4.72
C SER A 168 15.08 -2.26 4.76
N ASP A 169 15.67 -2.87 3.73
CA ASP A 169 15.75 -4.33 3.62
C ASP A 169 16.64 -4.89 4.75
N SER A 170 17.81 -4.29 5.01
CA SER A 170 18.69 -4.68 6.12
C SER A 170 18.07 -4.49 7.51
N LEU A 171 17.28 -3.43 7.72
CA LEU A 171 16.53 -3.24 8.97
C LEU A 171 15.47 -4.32 9.16
N SER A 172 14.82 -4.75 8.07
CA SER A 172 13.84 -5.85 8.10
C SER A 172 14.51 -7.17 8.45
N GLU A 173 15.68 -7.46 7.87
CA GLU A 173 16.47 -8.65 8.18
C GLU A 173 16.91 -8.69 9.65
N LEU A 174 17.32 -7.55 10.22
CA LEU A 174 17.68 -7.45 11.65
C LEU A 174 16.51 -7.73 12.59
N VAL A 175 15.28 -7.42 12.16
CA VAL A 175 14.04 -7.75 12.89
C VAL A 175 13.75 -9.25 12.80
N GLU A 176 14.05 -9.89 11.67
CA GLU A 176 13.81 -11.33 11.48
C GLU A 176 14.87 -12.21 12.16
N GLN A 177 16.09 -11.70 12.37
CA GLN A 177 17.17 -12.41 13.05
C GLN A 177 17.02 -12.34 14.58
N ASP A 178 16.24 -13.29 15.11
CA ASP A 178 15.80 -13.41 16.51
C ASP A 178 16.92 -13.60 17.56
N THR A 179 18.18 -13.75 17.14
CA THR A 179 19.33 -14.17 17.96
C THR A 179 20.21 -13.05 18.51
N LEU A 180 20.00 -11.79 18.09
CA LEU A 180 20.95 -10.70 18.34
C LEU A 180 20.68 -9.87 19.61
N VAL A 181 19.62 -10.14 20.38
CA VAL A 181 19.20 -9.27 21.50
C VAL A 181 18.88 -10.07 22.76
N THR A 182 19.37 -9.61 23.90
CA THR A 182 19.01 -10.13 25.23
C THR A 182 17.52 -9.95 25.52
N GLU A 183 16.89 -10.87 26.26
CA GLU A 183 15.44 -10.84 26.55
C GLU A 183 14.97 -9.49 27.13
N GLU A 184 15.80 -8.84 27.93
CA GLU A 184 15.46 -7.62 28.67
C GLU A 184 15.27 -6.38 27.77
N ASN A 185 15.95 -6.30 26.63
CA ASN A 185 15.93 -5.13 25.72
C ASN A 185 15.32 -5.43 24.34
N ARG A 186 14.85 -6.67 24.13
CA ARG A 186 14.36 -7.17 22.84
C ARG A 186 13.19 -6.34 22.30
N GLU A 187 12.18 -6.10 23.13
CA GLU A 187 10.97 -5.39 22.70
C GLU A 187 11.29 -3.94 22.29
N GLN A 188 12.10 -3.24 23.08
CA GLN A 188 12.51 -1.87 22.81
C GLN A 188 13.40 -1.75 21.57
N PHE A 189 14.32 -2.71 21.37
CA PHE A 189 15.16 -2.78 20.18
C PHE A 189 14.32 -2.98 18.90
N MET A 190 13.43 -3.96 18.93
CA MET A 190 12.53 -4.27 17.81
C MET A 190 11.60 -3.11 17.47
N LEU A 191 11.05 -2.44 18.49
CA LEU A 191 10.24 -1.24 18.32
C LEU A 191 11.05 -0.10 17.68
N THR A 192 12.31 0.07 18.09
CA THR A 192 13.21 1.11 17.56
C THR A 192 13.53 0.86 16.09
N ILE A 193 13.84 -0.38 15.70
CA ILE A 193 14.10 -0.71 14.29
C ILE A 193 12.86 -0.49 13.42
N LYS A 194 11.68 -0.97 13.86
CA LYS A 194 10.41 -0.73 13.13
C LYS A 194 10.11 0.75 12.95
N ASN A 195 10.38 1.56 13.98
CA ASN A 195 10.20 3.02 13.90
C ASN A 195 11.19 3.67 12.91
N LEU A 196 12.44 3.21 12.90
CA LEU A 196 13.45 3.70 11.97
C LEU A 196 13.11 3.36 10.52
N GLU A 197 12.71 2.11 10.26
CA GLU A 197 12.25 1.66 8.95
C GLU A 197 11.06 2.51 8.47
N ARG A 198 10.06 2.72 9.33
CA ARG A 198 8.89 3.55 9.02
C ARG A 198 9.27 5.00 8.69
N ASN A 199 10.17 5.61 9.47
CA ASN A 199 10.63 6.98 9.23
C ASN A 199 11.41 7.11 7.92
N LEU A 200 12.24 6.11 7.61
CA LEU A 200 12.99 6.04 6.36
C LEU A 200 12.03 5.91 5.16
N LEU A 201 11.03 5.03 5.24
CA LEU A 201 10.02 4.85 4.19
C LEU A 201 9.17 6.11 4.01
N ASN A 202 8.78 6.79 5.09
CA ASN A 202 8.03 8.05 5.02
C ASN A 202 8.84 9.14 4.33
N THR A 203 10.10 9.32 4.71
CA THR A 203 11.01 10.31 4.11
C THR A 203 11.24 10.00 2.63
N ARG A 204 11.45 8.72 2.29
CA ARG A 204 11.56 8.26 0.91
C ARG A 204 10.33 8.59 0.07
N ASN A 205 9.14 8.35 0.60
CA ASN A 205 7.89 8.64 -0.11
C ASN A 205 7.67 10.16 -0.28
N LEU A 206 7.97 10.95 0.74
CA LEU A 206 7.93 12.41 0.66
C LEU A 206 8.88 12.95 -0.42
N ALA A 207 10.08 12.38 -0.55
CA ALA A 207 11.01 12.74 -1.62
C ALA A 207 10.43 12.38 -3.01
N ILE A 208 9.78 11.21 -3.16
CA ILE A 208 9.12 10.84 -4.42
C ILE A 208 8.01 11.83 -4.79
N ASP A 209 7.19 12.22 -3.81
CA ASP A 209 6.08 13.15 -4.01
C ASP A 209 6.54 14.58 -4.28
N ALA A 210 7.63 15.02 -3.64
CA ALA A 210 8.26 16.32 -3.89
C ALA A 210 8.85 16.42 -5.31
N HIS A 211 9.30 15.29 -5.88
CA HIS A 211 9.90 15.22 -7.22
C HIS A 211 8.92 14.76 -8.31
N ASN A 212 7.61 14.74 -8.05
CA ASN A 212 6.63 14.44 -9.08
C ASN A 212 6.38 15.67 -10.00
N ALA A 213 5.89 15.42 -11.22
CA ALA A 213 5.66 16.46 -12.22
C ALA A 213 4.67 17.55 -11.76
N GLN A 214 3.69 17.18 -10.92
CA GLN A 214 2.73 18.15 -10.37
C GLN A 214 3.40 19.12 -9.40
N THR A 215 4.23 18.62 -8.48
CA THR A 215 4.98 19.45 -7.53
C THR A 215 5.99 20.32 -8.27
N ALA A 216 6.71 19.76 -9.24
CA ALA A 216 7.64 20.51 -10.08
C ALA A 216 6.94 21.62 -10.88
N SER A 217 5.77 21.33 -11.49
CA SER A 217 4.97 22.31 -12.22
C SER A 217 4.46 23.42 -11.29
N HIS A 218 4.01 23.08 -10.08
CA HIS A 218 3.54 24.07 -9.11
C HIS A 218 4.68 24.97 -8.62
N LEU A 219 5.85 24.41 -8.32
CA LEU A 219 7.04 25.18 -7.94
C LEU A 219 7.53 26.06 -9.09
N ALA A 220 7.58 25.53 -10.31
CA ALA A 220 7.96 26.30 -11.50
C ALA A 220 7.03 27.50 -11.71
N LYS A 221 5.71 27.29 -11.66
CA LYS A 221 4.73 28.39 -11.79
C LYS A 221 4.83 29.43 -10.67
N LYS A 222 5.28 29.03 -9.48
CA LYS A 222 5.37 29.92 -8.32
C LYS A 222 6.67 30.73 -8.29
N TYR A 223 7.77 30.16 -8.77
CA TYR A 223 9.11 30.73 -8.56
C TYR A 223 9.90 31.05 -9.82
N LEU A 224 9.47 30.56 -11.00
CA LEU A 224 10.11 30.89 -12.27
C LEU A 224 9.26 31.89 -13.04
N ASP A 225 9.85 33.03 -13.36
CA ASP A 225 9.30 33.93 -14.36
C ASP A 225 9.67 33.48 -15.80
N SER A 226 9.05 34.13 -16.79
CA SER A 226 9.27 33.81 -18.20
C SER A 226 10.72 33.98 -18.65
N GLN A 227 11.43 34.94 -18.04
CA GLN A 227 12.82 35.22 -18.40
C GLN A 227 13.74 34.10 -17.89
N CYS A 228 13.54 33.66 -16.65
CA CYS A 228 14.29 32.58 -16.03
C CYS A 228 14.06 31.25 -16.76
N LEU A 229 12.82 30.98 -17.18
CA LEU A 229 12.51 29.81 -18.01
C LEU A 229 13.20 29.86 -19.37
N TYR A 230 13.24 31.02 -20.01
CA TYR A 230 13.90 31.19 -21.31
C TYR A 230 15.41 30.97 -21.21
N THR A 231 16.06 31.50 -20.18
CA THR A 231 17.50 31.29 -19.94
C THR A 231 17.80 29.82 -19.67
N LEU A 232 17.02 29.16 -18.82
CA LEU A 232 17.16 27.71 -18.55
C LEU A 232 17.01 26.86 -19.81
N TYR A 233 16.08 27.24 -20.69
CA TYR A 233 15.91 26.58 -21.99
C TYR A 233 17.15 26.74 -22.88
N LEU A 234 17.68 27.97 -23.01
CA LEU A 234 18.87 28.24 -23.81
C LEU A 234 20.11 27.49 -23.28
N ASP A 235 20.31 27.49 -21.97
CA ASP A 235 21.42 26.78 -21.33
C ASP A 235 21.32 25.26 -21.58
N LYS A 236 20.12 24.69 -21.47
CA LYS A 236 19.88 23.28 -21.75
C LYS A 236 20.12 22.94 -23.22
N LEU A 237 19.66 23.80 -24.13
CA LEU A 237 19.88 23.65 -25.56
C LEU A 237 21.38 23.68 -25.91
N ALA A 238 22.17 24.50 -25.21
CA ALA A 238 23.61 24.57 -25.38
C ALA A 238 24.35 23.34 -24.84
N GLU A 239 23.85 22.73 -23.76
CA GLU A 239 24.39 21.45 -23.25
C GLU A 239 24.10 20.27 -24.18
N GLU A 240 22.90 20.20 -24.77
CA GLU A 240 22.49 19.07 -25.61
C GLU A 240 23.10 19.11 -27.02
N ASN A 241 23.55 20.27 -27.47
CA ASN A 241 24.21 20.47 -28.77
C ASN A 241 25.76 20.49 -28.67
N ARG A 242 26.32 20.09 -27.53
CA ARG A 242 27.77 19.88 -27.33
C ARG A 242 28.13 18.42 -27.50
#